data_AF-A0ABC8YVH4-F1
#
_entry.id   AF-A0ABC8YVH4-F1
#
_cell.length_a   1.000
_cell.length_b   1.000
_cell.length_c   1.000
_cell.angle_alpha   90.00
_cell.angle_beta   90.00
_cell.angle_gamma   90.00
#
_symmetry.space_group_name_H-M   'P 1'
#
loop_
_entity.id
_entity.type
_entity.pdbx_description
1 polymer ?
#
loop_
_entity_poly.entity_id
_entity_poly.type
_entity_poly.pdbx_seq_one_letter_code
_entity_poly.pdbx_strand_id
1 'polypeptide(L)'
;MQSRTNHLIVKDKESNDMLTKAREELEIGFHDLSTSGRAHIGIKLVGQLDPKLFLNACRQRPSEGYGEVHAGKLCSKWQAQINNSNWYPIKVVQVDGKEPERIIEDDAELRELKEEYGQEVYAAVTKALLEIDEYNGSARYCKRVVWNFKADRRATLKEGVQFIVKQWQTHKRKR
;
A
#
# COMPACT_ATOMS: atom_id res chain seq x y z
N MET A 1 -26.27 -28.50 -18.59
CA MET A 1 -24.94 -28.13 -18.05
C MET A 1 -24.74 -26.61 -18.02
N GLN A 2 -24.85 -25.88 -19.15
CA GLN A 2 -24.62 -24.42 -19.21
C GLN A 2 -25.50 -23.56 -18.26
N SER A 3 -26.76 -23.92 -18.03
CA SER A 3 -27.66 -23.17 -17.13
C SER A 3 -27.16 -23.11 -15.67
N ARG A 4 -26.59 -24.21 -15.16
CA ARG A 4 -26.04 -24.29 -13.79
C ARG A 4 -24.74 -23.50 -13.65
N THR A 5 -23.86 -23.58 -14.65
CA THR A 5 -22.61 -22.82 -14.68
C THR A 5 -22.88 -21.31 -14.70
N ASN A 6 -23.81 -20.85 -15.53
CA ASN A 6 -24.18 -19.44 -15.61
C ASN A 6 -24.77 -18.94 -14.28
N HIS A 7 -25.61 -19.74 -13.61
CA HIS A 7 -26.15 -19.39 -12.30
C HIS A 7 -25.07 -19.21 -11.23
N LEU A 8 -24.05 -20.10 -11.22
CA LEU A 8 -22.92 -19.98 -10.29
C LEU A 8 -22.07 -18.74 -10.57
N ILE A 9 -21.82 -18.41 -11.83
CA ILE A 9 -21.08 -17.20 -12.22
C ILE A 9 -21.79 -15.93 -11.75
N VAL A 10 -23.11 -15.86 -11.91
CA VAL A 10 -23.90 -14.70 -11.45
C VAL A 10 -23.81 -14.56 -9.93
N LYS A 11 -23.99 -15.65 -9.18
CA LYS A 11 -23.87 -15.62 -7.71
C LYS A 11 -22.49 -15.24 -7.22
N ASP A 12 -21.44 -15.72 -7.88
CA ASP A 12 -20.06 -15.37 -7.53
C ASP A 12 -19.81 -13.87 -7.73
N LYS A 13 -20.28 -13.31 -8.85
CA LYS A 13 -20.21 -11.86 -9.10
C LYS A 13 -20.95 -11.06 -8.02
N GLU A 14 -22.18 -11.43 -7.70
CA GLU A 14 -22.97 -10.76 -6.65
C GLU A 14 -22.27 -10.82 -5.29
N SER A 15 -21.70 -11.97 -4.94
CA SER A 15 -20.91 -12.14 -3.71
C SER A 15 -19.67 -11.25 -3.68
N ASN A 16 -18.93 -11.19 -4.80
CA ASN A 16 -17.74 -10.35 -4.92
C ASN A 16 -18.07 -8.86 -4.86
N ASP A 17 -19.19 -8.44 -5.44
CA ASP A 17 -19.67 -7.05 -5.36
C ASP A 17 -20.03 -6.68 -3.91
N MET A 18 -20.71 -7.57 -3.19
CA MET A 18 -21.01 -7.37 -1.77
C MET A 18 -19.75 -7.27 -0.91
N LEU A 19 -18.76 -8.13 -1.16
CA LEU A 19 -17.47 -8.07 -0.45
C LEU A 19 -16.70 -6.78 -0.75
N THR A 20 -16.79 -6.27 -1.97
CA THR A 20 -16.15 -5.01 -2.37
C THR A 20 -16.79 -3.84 -1.63
N LYS A 21 -18.13 -3.73 -1.67
CA LYS A 21 -18.87 -2.71 -0.91
C LYS A 21 -18.59 -2.76 0.58
N ALA A 22 -18.56 -3.97 1.18
CA ALA A 22 -18.25 -4.12 2.59
C ALA A 22 -16.84 -3.63 2.97
N ARG A 23 -15.86 -3.76 2.06
CA ARG A 23 -14.50 -3.22 2.26
C ARG A 23 -14.48 -1.69 2.14
N GLU A 24 -15.20 -1.13 1.18
CA GLU A 24 -15.30 0.33 1.00
C GLU A 24 -15.95 0.98 2.24
N GLU A 25 -17.05 0.42 2.74
CA GLU A 25 -17.69 0.87 3.98
C GLU A 25 -16.77 0.76 5.20
N LEU A 26 -15.97 -0.32 5.26
CA LEU A 26 -14.97 -0.46 6.31
C LEU A 26 -13.89 0.63 6.20
N GLU A 27 -13.41 0.94 5.00
CA GLU A 27 -12.43 2.01 4.76
C GLU A 27 -12.98 3.38 5.16
N ILE A 28 -14.25 3.68 4.83
CA ILE A 28 -14.95 4.91 5.26
C ILE A 28 -15.04 4.95 6.79
N GLY A 29 -15.53 3.88 7.42
CA GLY A 29 -15.64 3.82 8.88
C GLY A 29 -14.30 4.02 9.59
N PHE A 30 -13.21 3.44 9.07
CA PHE A 30 -11.86 3.64 9.63
C PHE A 30 -11.28 5.02 9.38
N HIS A 31 -11.67 5.70 8.31
CA HIS A 31 -11.29 7.09 8.07
C HIS A 31 -11.92 8.02 9.12
N ASP A 32 -13.19 7.79 9.45
CA ASP A 32 -13.94 8.62 10.40
C ASP A 32 -13.57 8.30 11.87
N LEU A 33 -13.17 7.06 12.13
CA LEU A 33 -12.61 6.67 13.41
C LEU A 33 -11.23 7.34 13.55
N SER A 34 -11.16 8.38 14.40
CA SER A 34 -9.89 8.90 14.94
C SER A 34 -9.21 7.83 15.79
N THR A 35 -8.64 6.82 15.13
CA THR A 35 -7.86 5.78 15.78
C THR A 35 -6.58 6.44 16.29
N SER A 36 -6.28 6.28 17.57
CA SER A 36 -5.01 6.75 18.14
C SER A 36 -3.86 6.22 17.27
N GLY A 37 -2.83 7.03 17.00
CA GLY A 37 -1.67 6.64 16.17
C GLY A 37 -0.85 5.43 16.67
N ARG A 38 -1.32 4.75 17.72
CA ARG A 38 -0.80 3.50 18.29
C ARG A 38 -1.66 2.27 17.96
N ALA A 39 -2.74 2.42 17.20
CA ALA A 39 -3.58 1.30 16.81
C ALA A 39 -2.85 0.39 15.81
N HIS A 40 -2.96 -0.93 16.01
CA HIS A 40 -2.35 -1.91 15.11
C HIS A 40 -3.17 -2.15 13.84
N ILE A 41 -4.41 -1.66 13.78
CA ILE A 41 -5.24 -1.61 12.58
C ILE A 41 -5.67 -0.16 12.37
N GLY A 42 -5.52 0.34 11.16
CA GLY A 42 -5.88 1.72 10.80
C GLY A 42 -5.77 1.95 9.30
N ILE A 43 -6.00 3.19 8.86
CA ILE A 43 -5.82 3.54 7.45
C ILE A 43 -4.32 3.70 7.14
N LYS A 44 -3.87 3.03 6.08
CA LYS A 44 -2.58 3.30 5.42
C LYS A 44 -2.86 3.87 4.03
N LEU A 45 -2.06 4.84 3.61
CA LEU A 45 -1.99 5.24 2.22
C LEU A 45 -0.94 4.36 1.53
N VAL A 46 -1.39 3.29 0.87
CA VAL A 46 -0.47 2.33 0.23
C VAL A 46 0.21 2.98 -0.96
N GLY A 47 1.50 2.70 -1.13
CA GLY A 47 2.34 3.35 -2.13
C GLY A 47 2.86 4.74 -1.75
N GLN A 48 2.54 5.24 -0.55
CA GLN A 48 3.07 6.50 -0.06
C GLN A 48 4.48 6.33 0.53
N LEU A 49 5.41 7.14 0.05
CA LEU A 49 6.77 7.22 0.59
C LEU A 49 6.80 8.02 1.91
N ASP A 50 7.59 7.56 2.88
CA ASP A 50 7.86 8.28 4.13
C ASP A 50 9.01 9.27 3.94
N PRO A 51 8.78 10.60 4.01
CA PRO A 51 9.82 11.61 3.86
C PRO A 51 10.98 11.46 4.87
N LYS A 52 10.75 10.84 6.03
CA LYS A 52 11.79 10.63 7.04
C LYS A 52 12.89 9.68 6.56
N LEU A 53 12.56 8.71 5.73
CA LEU A 53 13.54 7.77 5.17
C LEU A 53 14.53 8.53 4.27
N PHE A 54 14.02 9.41 3.43
CA PHE A 54 14.84 10.27 2.56
C PHE A 54 15.68 11.24 3.38
N LEU A 55 15.11 11.81 4.45
CA LEU A 55 15.85 12.69 5.35
C LEU A 55 17.03 11.97 6.03
N ASN A 56 16.82 10.73 6.49
CA ASN A 56 17.87 9.94 7.10
C ASN A 56 18.98 9.60 6.10
N ALA A 57 18.62 9.22 4.86
CA ALA A 57 19.58 8.95 3.81
C ALA A 57 20.40 10.20 3.42
N CYS A 58 19.76 11.36 3.28
CA CYS A 58 20.45 12.62 3.00
C CYS A 58 21.38 13.04 4.14
N ARG A 59 21.02 12.80 5.41
CA ARG A 59 21.87 13.13 6.58
C ARG A 59 23.16 12.31 6.64
N GLN A 60 23.17 11.10 6.07
CA GLN A 60 24.39 10.29 5.97
C GLN A 60 25.36 10.83 4.89
N ARG A 61 24.96 11.85 4.13
CA ARG A 61 25.76 12.54 3.11
C ARG A 61 25.84 14.05 3.42
N PRO A 62 26.81 14.50 4.24
CA PRO A 62 26.89 15.89 4.70
C PRO A 62 27.25 16.93 3.63
N SER A 63 27.56 16.52 2.39
CA SER A 63 28.14 17.40 1.36
C SER A 63 27.16 18.44 0.78
N GLU A 64 25.85 18.30 1.03
CA GLU A 64 24.85 19.22 0.49
C GLU A 64 24.14 19.94 1.64
N GLY A 65 24.48 21.22 1.83
CA GLY A 65 24.04 22.09 2.94
C GLY A 65 22.54 22.41 3.04
N TYR A 66 21.66 21.55 2.53
CA TYR A 66 20.19 21.69 2.57
C TYR A 66 19.47 20.33 2.67
N GLY A 67 19.95 19.44 3.55
CA GLY A 67 19.49 18.04 3.64
C GLY A 67 17.96 17.84 3.77
N GLU A 68 17.23 18.75 4.43
CA GLU A 68 15.76 18.66 4.56
C GLU A 68 15.03 19.03 3.26
N VAL A 69 15.42 20.13 2.62
CA VAL A 69 14.83 20.55 1.34
C VAL A 69 15.15 19.53 0.25
N HIS A 70 16.37 19.00 0.25
CA HIS A 70 16.78 17.95 -0.68
C HIS A 70 16.00 16.66 -0.47
N ALA A 71 15.88 16.19 0.77
CA ALA A 71 15.09 15.00 1.10
C ALA A 71 13.62 15.12 0.66
N GLY A 72 12.99 16.28 0.90
CA GLY A 72 11.62 16.54 0.47
C GLY A 72 11.46 16.51 -1.06
N LYS A 73 12.40 17.12 -1.79
CA LYS A 73 12.42 17.09 -3.26
C LYS A 73 12.63 15.67 -3.79
N LEU A 74 13.57 14.92 -3.21
CA LEU A 74 13.86 13.55 -3.60
C LEU A 74 12.67 12.62 -3.35
N CYS A 75 12.06 12.69 -2.16
CA CYS A 75 10.85 11.93 -1.84
C CYS A 75 9.72 12.23 -2.83
N SER A 76 9.52 13.51 -3.18
CA SER A 76 8.48 13.92 -4.14
C SER A 76 8.78 13.46 -5.56
N LYS A 77 10.05 13.54 -5.99
CA LYS A 77 10.52 13.03 -7.30
C LYS A 77 10.19 11.54 -7.43
N TRP A 78 10.55 10.75 -6.42
CA TRP A 78 10.29 9.32 -6.44
C TRP A 78 8.81 8.98 -6.35
N GLN A 79 8.03 9.72 -5.57
CA GLN A 79 6.57 9.54 -5.55
C GLN A 79 5.96 9.81 -6.94
N ALA A 80 6.41 10.86 -7.63
CA ALA A 80 5.95 11.17 -8.99
C ALA A 80 6.37 10.10 -10.00
N GLN A 81 7.59 9.56 -9.88
CA GLN A 81 8.09 8.50 -10.75
C GLN A 81 7.32 7.19 -10.52
N ILE A 82 7.03 6.82 -9.27
CA ILE A 82 6.16 5.68 -8.94
C ILE A 82 4.74 5.87 -9.48
N ASN A 83 4.25 7.10 -9.60
CA ASN A 83 2.93 7.38 -10.15
C ASN A 83 2.92 7.48 -11.69
N ASN A 84 4.09 7.47 -12.34
CA ASN A 84 4.23 7.61 -13.78
C ASN A 84 3.93 6.29 -14.50
N SER A 85 2.84 6.25 -15.27
CA SER A 85 2.47 5.04 -16.05
C SER A 85 3.48 4.67 -17.13
N ASN A 86 4.33 5.60 -17.58
CA ASN A 86 5.39 5.31 -18.55
C ASN A 86 6.62 4.66 -17.91
N TRP A 87 6.71 4.62 -16.58
CA TRP A 87 7.78 3.98 -15.84
C TRP A 87 7.22 2.81 -15.01
N TYR A 88 7.39 1.59 -15.54
CA TYR A 88 6.81 0.38 -14.96
C TYR A 88 7.86 -0.75 -14.91
N PRO A 89 8.85 -0.68 -13.99
CA PRO A 89 9.87 -1.72 -13.87
C PRO A 89 9.35 -2.91 -13.05
N ILE A 90 8.14 -3.36 -13.34
CA ILE A 90 7.53 -4.56 -12.75
C ILE A 90 7.29 -5.58 -13.85
N LYS A 91 7.82 -6.78 -13.64
CA LYS A 91 7.54 -7.95 -14.45
C LYS A 91 6.59 -8.87 -13.70
N VAL A 92 5.53 -9.28 -14.37
CA VAL A 92 4.62 -10.32 -13.87
C VAL A 92 5.07 -11.66 -14.44
N VAL A 93 5.47 -12.57 -13.57
CA VAL A 93 5.89 -13.93 -13.93
C VAL A 93 4.81 -14.91 -13.51
N GLN A 94 4.28 -15.65 -14.47
CA GLN A 94 3.28 -16.68 -14.23
C GLN A 94 3.97 -18.05 -14.18
N VAL A 95 3.82 -18.74 -13.05
CA VAL A 95 4.25 -20.13 -12.86
C VAL A 95 3.00 -21.00 -12.82
N ASP A 96 3.03 -22.13 -13.53
CA ASP A 96 1.86 -22.99 -13.67
C ASP A 96 1.29 -23.42 -12.30
N GLY A 97 -0.03 -23.24 -12.14
CA GLY A 97 -0.75 -23.50 -10.89
C GLY A 97 -0.48 -22.55 -9.72
N LYS A 98 0.27 -21.44 -9.89
CA LYS A 98 0.56 -20.45 -8.84
C LYS A 98 0.03 -19.06 -9.17
N GLU A 99 -0.16 -18.24 -8.14
CA GLU A 99 -0.46 -16.82 -8.32
C GLU A 99 0.70 -16.12 -9.03
N PRO A 100 0.44 -15.17 -9.96
CA PRO A 100 1.49 -14.45 -10.65
C PRO A 100 2.38 -13.68 -9.67
N GLU A 101 3.68 -13.90 -9.76
CA GLU A 101 4.68 -13.21 -8.96
C GLU A 101 5.07 -11.89 -9.63
N ARG A 102 5.11 -10.80 -8.85
CA ARG A 102 5.56 -9.48 -9.30
C ARG A 102 7.00 -9.28 -8.89
N ILE A 103 7.86 -9.05 -9.87
CA ILE A 103 9.30 -8.92 -9.68
C ILE A 103 9.72 -7.54 -10.16
N ILE A 104 10.56 -6.86 -9.37
CA ILE A 104 11.20 -5.61 -9.79
C ILE A 104 12.31 -5.96 -10.80
N GLU A 105 12.24 -5.38 -11.99
CA GLU A 105 13.26 -5.56 -13.02
C GLU A 105 14.55 -4.80 -12.68
N ASP A 106 15.66 -5.17 -13.34
CA ASP A 106 16.91 -4.39 -13.27
C ASP A 106 16.72 -3.07 -14.02
N ASP A 107 16.28 -2.06 -13.29
CA ASP A 107 16.01 -0.72 -13.77
C ASP A 107 17.17 0.23 -13.42
N ALA A 108 17.58 1.02 -14.40
CA ALA A 108 18.73 1.91 -14.27
C ALA A 108 18.53 2.99 -13.19
N GLU A 109 17.33 3.56 -13.08
CA GLU A 109 17.02 4.59 -12.09
C GLU A 109 16.97 3.99 -10.67
N LEU A 110 16.42 2.79 -10.52
CA LEU A 110 16.44 2.07 -9.24
C LEU A 110 17.85 1.67 -8.81
N ARG A 111 18.74 1.31 -9.75
CA ARG A 111 20.15 1.04 -9.45
C ARG A 111 20.86 2.29 -8.96
N GLU A 112 20.69 3.41 -9.68
CA GLU A 112 21.25 4.70 -9.27
C GLU A 112 20.74 5.13 -7.89
N LEU A 113 19.42 4.99 -7.63
CA LEU A 113 18.83 5.24 -6.32
C LEU A 113 19.51 4.48 -5.19
N LYS A 114 19.78 3.18 -5.43
CA LYS A 114 20.40 2.30 -4.44
C LYS A 114 21.86 2.66 -4.20
N GLU A 115 22.60 2.99 -5.25
CA GLU A 115 23.99 3.44 -5.16
C GLU A 115 24.11 4.80 -4.45
N GLU A 116 23.17 5.71 -4.72
CA GLU A 116 23.20 7.07 -4.20
C GLU A 116 22.61 7.17 -2.78
N TYR A 117 21.48 6.52 -2.49
CA TYR A 117 20.75 6.70 -1.23
C TYR A 117 20.64 5.44 -0.39
N GLY A 118 21.24 4.34 -0.85
CA GLY A 118 21.36 3.09 -0.10
C GLY A 118 20.14 2.17 -0.19
N GLN A 119 20.28 1.01 0.43
CA GLN A 119 19.31 -0.09 0.36
C GLN A 119 17.96 0.24 1.02
N GLU A 120 17.94 1.10 2.05
CA GLU A 120 16.71 1.45 2.76
C GLU A 120 15.75 2.27 1.88
N VAL A 121 16.27 3.29 1.17
CA VAL A 121 15.50 4.10 0.24
C VAL A 121 15.05 3.29 -0.97
N TYR A 122 15.94 2.47 -1.52
CA TYR A 122 15.60 1.51 -2.58
C TYR A 122 14.44 0.61 -2.16
N ALA A 123 14.52 -0.02 -0.99
CA ALA A 123 13.49 -0.93 -0.50
C ALA A 123 12.14 -0.23 -0.28
N ALA A 124 12.16 1.01 0.19
CA ALA A 124 10.95 1.82 0.37
C ALA A 124 10.29 2.15 -0.98
N VAL A 125 11.08 2.55 -1.98
CA VAL A 125 10.60 2.85 -3.33
C VAL A 125 10.03 1.61 -4.01
N THR A 126 10.74 0.48 -3.97
CA THR A 126 10.24 -0.76 -4.57
C THR A 126 9.01 -1.30 -3.86
N LYS A 127 8.94 -1.19 -2.53
CA LYS A 127 7.75 -1.58 -1.76
C LYS A 127 6.55 -0.70 -2.14
N ALA A 128 6.74 0.61 -2.21
CA ALA A 128 5.68 1.54 -2.61
C ALA A 128 5.21 1.27 -4.05
N LEU A 129 6.13 0.97 -4.97
CA LEU A 129 5.82 0.61 -6.34
C LEU A 129 4.95 -0.66 -6.44
N LEU A 130 5.31 -1.72 -5.72
CA LEU A 130 4.52 -2.96 -5.66
C LEU A 130 3.15 -2.75 -4.99
N GLU A 131 3.08 -1.93 -3.95
CA GLU A 131 1.82 -1.58 -3.30
C GLU A 131 0.88 -0.83 -4.26
N ILE A 132 1.38 0.14 -5.04
CA ILE A 132 0.55 0.81 -6.04
C ILE A 132 0.06 -0.18 -7.09
N ASP A 133 0.93 -1.07 -7.58
CA ASP A 133 0.54 -2.06 -8.58
C ASP A 133 -0.57 -3.01 -8.07
N GLU A 134 -0.44 -3.50 -6.83
CA GLU A 134 -1.41 -4.41 -6.21
C GLU A 134 -2.76 -3.73 -5.95
N TYR A 135 -2.76 -2.50 -5.42
CA TYR A 135 -3.99 -1.87 -4.92
C TYR A 135 -4.62 -0.86 -5.87
N ASN A 136 -3.86 -0.33 -6.83
CA ASN A 136 -4.32 0.70 -7.76
C ASN A 136 -3.48 0.77 -9.07
N GLY A 137 -3.05 -0.38 -9.61
CA GLY A 137 -2.08 -0.43 -10.71
C GLY A 137 -2.48 0.33 -11.97
N SER A 138 -3.78 0.40 -12.30
CA SER A 138 -4.26 1.15 -13.48
C SER A 138 -4.19 2.66 -13.31
N ALA A 139 -4.52 3.18 -12.12
CA ALA A 139 -4.61 4.62 -11.90
C ALA A 139 -3.35 5.22 -11.27
N ARG A 140 -2.47 4.38 -10.71
CA ARG A 140 -1.13 4.73 -10.25
C ARG A 140 -1.05 5.87 -9.24
N TYR A 141 -2.03 5.99 -8.36
CA TYR A 141 -1.99 6.91 -7.23
C TYR A 141 -2.15 6.17 -5.91
N CYS A 142 -1.65 6.77 -4.84
CA CYS A 142 -1.71 6.20 -3.50
C CYS A 142 -3.16 6.02 -3.04
N LYS A 143 -3.52 4.82 -2.59
CA LYS A 143 -4.90 4.48 -2.20
C LYS A 143 -5.01 4.30 -0.69
N ARG A 144 -6.12 4.75 -0.10
CA ARG A 144 -6.40 4.44 1.31
C ARG A 144 -6.84 2.99 1.44
N VAL A 145 -6.24 2.27 2.38
CA VAL A 145 -6.54 0.86 2.63
C VAL A 145 -6.53 0.63 4.15
N VAL A 146 -7.50 -0.14 4.67
CA VAL A 146 -7.42 -0.61 6.05
C VAL A 146 -6.26 -1.60 6.17
N TRP A 147 -5.28 -1.26 6.99
CA TRP A 147 -4.01 -1.96 7.10
C TRP A 147 -3.85 -2.58 8.48
N ASN A 148 -3.30 -3.79 8.53
CA ASN A 148 -2.82 -4.40 9.75
C ASN A 148 -1.31 -4.13 9.87
N PHE A 149 -0.94 -3.13 10.68
CA PHE A 149 0.45 -2.71 10.86
C PHE A 149 1.32 -3.76 11.56
N LYS A 150 0.73 -4.71 12.30
CA LYS A 150 1.48 -5.83 12.89
C LYS A 150 1.83 -6.89 11.87
N ALA A 151 0.94 -7.13 10.90
CA ALA A 151 1.11 -8.14 9.87
C ALA A 151 1.71 -7.58 8.57
N ASP A 152 1.89 -6.25 8.49
CA ASP A 152 2.36 -5.51 7.31
C ASP A 152 1.63 -5.91 6.02
N ARG A 153 0.30 -6.01 6.09
CA ARG A 153 -0.57 -6.31 4.95
C ARG A 153 -1.94 -5.65 5.11
N ARG A 154 -2.73 -5.65 4.04
CA ARG A 154 -4.15 -5.29 4.12
C ARG A 154 -4.84 -6.09 5.22
N ALA A 155 -5.60 -5.39 6.05
CA ALA A 155 -6.43 -6.03 7.06
C ALA A 155 -7.54 -6.82 6.37
N THR A 156 -7.81 -8.02 6.85
CA THR A 156 -8.99 -8.77 6.43
C THR A 156 -10.26 -8.08 6.95
N LEU A 157 -11.39 -8.33 6.30
CA LEU A 157 -12.70 -7.82 6.75
C LEU A 157 -12.98 -8.24 8.21
N LYS A 158 -12.62 -9.49 8.55
CA LYS A 158 -12.72 -10.04 9.91
C LYS A 158 -11.89 -9.24 10.91
N GLU A 159 -10.61 -8.98 10.61
CA GLU A 159 -9.73 -8.19 11.49
C GLU A 159 -10.28 -6.78 11.71
N GLY A 160 -10.75 -6.12 10.64
CA GLY A 160 -11.34 -4.78 10.72
C GLY A 160 -12.60 -4.72 11.59
N VAL A 161 -13.55 -5.62 11.35
CA VAL A 161 -14.79 -5.72 12.14
C VAL A 161 -14.49 -6.02 13.62
N GLN A 162 -13.60 -6.98 13.89
CA GLN A 162 -13.20 -7.33 15.25
C GLN A 162 -12.55 -6.14 15.97
N PHE A 163 -11.75 -5.34 15.28
CA PHE A 163 -11.15 -4.14 15.83
C PHE A 163 -12.22 -3.11 16.21
N ILE A 164 -13.16 -2.80 15.32
CA ILE A 164 -14.24 -1.83 15.56
C ILE A 164 -15.10 -2.26 16.76
N VAL A 165 -15.52 -3.53 16.80
CA VAL A 165 -16.33 -4.07 17.91
C VAL A 165 -15.61 -3.93 19.26
N LYS A 166 -14.30 -4.23 19.31
CA LYS A 166 -13.50 -4.08 20.53
C LYS A 166 -13.38 -2.61 20.97
N GLN A 167 -13.16 -1.69 20.03
CA GLN A 167 -13.13 -0.25 20.35
C GLN A 167 -14.47 0.20 20.92
N TRP A 168 -15.58 -0.17 20.28
CA TRP A 168 -16.93 0.18 20.75
C TRP A 168 -17.24 -0.34 22.15
N GLN A 169 -16.92 -1.60 22.45
CA GLN A 169 -17.08 -2.19 23.79
C GLN A 169 -16.24 -1.46 24.84
N THR A 170 -15.01 -1.07 24.48
CA THR A 170 -14.12 -0.34 25.39
C THR A 170 -14.65 1.07 25.69
N HIS A 171 -15.18 1.77 24.69
CA HIS A 171 -15.81 3.07 24.88
C HIS A 171 -17.09 3.00 25.73
N LYS A 172 -17.91 1.96 25.56
CA LYS A 172 -19.11 1.74 26.40
C LYS A 172 -18.78 1.52 27.87
N ARG A 173 -17.69 0.81 28.20
CA ARG A 173 -17.27 0.56 29.59
C ARG A 173 -16.69 1.78 30.31
N LYS A 174 -16.33 2.83 29.56
CA LYS A 174 -15.77 4.08 30.10
C LYS A 174 -16.83 5.16 30.33
N ARG A 175 -18.06 4.95 29.87
CA ARG A 175 -19.23 5.77 30.19
C ARG A 175 -19.98 5.12 31.34
#